data_AF-A0A3D8HL87-F1
#
_entry.id   AF-A0A3D8HL87-F1
#
_cell.length_a   1.000
_cell.length_b   1.000
_cell.length_c   1.000
_cell.angle_alpha   90.00
_cell.angle_beta   90.00
_cell.angle_gamma   90.00
#
_symmetry.space_group_name_H-M   'P 1'
#
loop_
_entity.id
_entity.type
_entity.pdbx_description
1 polymer ?
#
loop_
_entity_poly.entity_id
_entity_poly.type
_entity_poly.pdbx_seq_one_letter_code
_entity_poly.pdbx_strand_id
1 'polypeptide(L)' 'MIVELPEEVQSTFATIAQERNTTKELLAKEAIIEWIQDFEDAREADKAHEEFMRDSEVILANDLYKDLGLK' A
#
# COMPACT_ATOMS: atom_id res chain seq x y z
N MET A 1 8.54 -23.42 -1.61
CA MET A 1 7.27 -23.05 -2.26
C MET A 1 7.60 -22.70 -3.70
N ILE A 2 6.99 -23.38 -4.66
CA ILE A 2 7.15 -23.07 -6.09
C ILE A 2 5.89 -22.32 -6.50
N VAL A 3 6.05 -21.10 -6.99
CA VAL A 3 4.95 -20.28 -7.52
C VAL A 3 5.09 -20.28 -9.03
N GLU A 4 4.16 -20.91 -9.72
CA GLU A 4 4.13 -20.89 -11.18
C GLU A 4 3.46 -19.59 -11.64
N LEU A 5 4.27 -18.70 -12.20
CA LEU A 5 3.80 -17.44 -12.79
C LEU A 5 3.57 -17.64 -14.30
N PRO A 6 2.61 -16.93 -14.91
CA PRO A 6 2.49 -16.88 -16.36
C PRO A 6 3.80 -16.45 -17.02
N GLU A 7 4.11 -16.96 -18.23
CA GLU A 7 5.36 -16.65 -18.94
C GLU A 7 5.60 -15.15 -19.11
N GLU A 8 4.55 -14.40 -19.43
CA GLU A 8 4.63 -12.95 -19.58
C GLU A 8 5.12 -12.28 -18.28
N VAL A 9 4.57 -12.68 -17.13
CA VAL A 9 4.98 -12.17 -15.82
C VAL A 9 6.42 -12.57 -15.51
N GLN A 10 6.82 -13.81 -15.82
CA GLN A 10 8.22 -14.24 -15.64
C GLN A 10 9.20 -13.42 -16.48
N SER A 11 8.81 -13.07 -17.71
CA SER A 11 9.60 -12.22 -18.59
C SER A 11 9.75 -10.81 -18.01
N THR A 12 8.66 -10.21 -17.53
CA THR A 12 8.69 -8.90 -16.86
C THR A 12 9.59 -8.91 -15.62
N PHE A 13 9.47 -9.92 -14.77
CA PHE A 13 10.33 -10.08 -13.59
C PHE A 13 11.81 -10.19 -13.97
N ALA A 14 12.14 -10.90 -15.06
CA ALA A 14 13.51 -11.02 -15.54
C ALA A 14 14.06 -9.67 -16.02
N THR A 15 13.27 -8.90 -16.77
CA THR A 15 13.67 -7.57 -17.24
C THR A 15 13.93 -6.62 -16.08
N ILE A 16 13.01 -6.53 -15.12
CA ILE A 16 13.16 -5.63 -13.96
C ILE A 16 14.35 -6.05 -13.10
N ALA A 17 14.54 -7.36 -12.89
CA ALA A 17 15.69 -7.87 -12.13
C ALA A 17 17.01 -7.46 -12.78
N GLN A 18 17.10 -7.53 -14.12
CA GLN A 18 18.26 -7.08 -14.87
C GLN A 18 18.49 -5.57 -14.75
N GLU A 19 17.46 -4.76 -14.92
CA GLU A 19 17.53 -3.29 -14.82
C GLU A 19 17.99 -2.82 -13.43
N ARG A 20 17.53 -3.51 -12.38
CA ARG A 20 17.84 -3.18 -10.98
C ARG A 20 19.08 -3.89 -10.45
N ASN A 21 19.77 -4.68 -11.28
CA ASN A 21 20.92 -5.50 -10.89
C ASN A 21 20.63 -6.37 -9.65
N THR A 22 19.49 -7.03 -9.66
CA THR A 22 18.98 -7.90 -8.59
C THR A 22 18.55 -9.26 -9.14
N THR A 23 18.05 -10.16 -8.27
CA THR A 23 17.50 -11.44 -8.69
C THR A 23 15.98 -11.42 -8.73
N LYS A 24 15.39 -12.31 -9.54
CA LYS A 24 13.94 -12.46 -9.64
C LYS A 24 13.31 -12.86 -8.30
N GLU A 25 14.03 -13.65 -7.50
CA GLU A 25 13.60 -14.11 -6.18
C GLU A 25 13.54 -12.95 -5.18
N LEU A 26 14.54 -12.06 -5.20
CA LEU A 26 14.52 -10.88 -4.33
C LEU A 26 13.40 -9.93 -4.73
N LEU A 27 13.24 -9.69 -6.03
CA LEU A 27 12.15 -8.87 -6.57
C LEU A 27 10.77 -9.45 -6.21
N ALA A 28 10.60 -10.76 -6.30
CA ALA A 28 9.36 -11.44 -5.92
C ALA A 28 9.07 -11.31 -4.42
N LYS A 29 10.11 -11.41 -3.58
CA LYS A 29 9.97 -11.20 -2.14
C LYS A 29 9.52 -9.76 -1.84
N GLU A 30 10.15 -8.78 -2.47
CA GLU A 30 9.80 -7.36 -2.31
C GLU A 30 8.35 -7.11 -2.74
N ALA A 31 7.96 -7.57 -3.92
CA ALA A 31 6.60 -7.40 -4.43
C ALA A 31 5.53 -8.04 -3.53
N ILE A 32 5.80 -9.21 -2.95
CA ILE A 32 4.87 -9.86 -2.01
C ILE A 32 4.73 -9.03 -0.72
N ILE A 33 5.84 -8.51 -0.19
CA ILE A 33 5.82 -7.69 1.03
C ILE A 33 5.04 -6.39 0.77
N GLU A 34 5.33 -5.70 -0.32
CA GLU A 34 4.67 -4.46 -0.73
C GLU A 34 3.16 -4.69 -0.91
N TRP A 35 2.76 -5.76 -1.59
CA TRP A 35 1.34 -6.10 -1.75
C TRP A 35 0.62 -6.36 -0.42
N ILE A 36 1.27 -7.03 0.54
CA ILE A 36 0.69 -7.26 1.87
C ILE A 36 0.50 -5.93 2.61
N GLN A 37 1.47 -5.02 2.52
CA GLN A 37 1.40 -3.70 3.15
C GLN A 37 0.28 -2.87 2.54
N ASP A 38 0.20 -2.79 1.21
CA ASP A 38 -0.87 -2.09 0.50
C ASP A 38 -2.26 -2.63 0.88
N PHE A 39 -2.36 -3.96 1.04
CA PHE A 39 -3.60 -4.60 1.47
C PHE A 39 -3.98 -4.24 2.92
N GLU A 40 -3.02 -4.19 3.83
CA GLU A 40 -3.24 -3.76 5.21
C GLU A 40 -3.63 -2.29 5.29
N ASP A 41 -2.96 -1.42 4.55
CA ASP A 41 -3.23 0.02 4.48
C ASP A 41 -4.64 0.28 3.93
N ALA A 42 -5.03 -0.42 2.86
CA ALA A 42 -6.38 -0.32 2.32
C ALA A 42 -7.44 -0.74 3.36
N ARG A 43 -7.20 -1.83 4.08
CA ARG A 43 -8.11 -2.30 5.14
C ARG A 43 -8.19 -1.30 6.30
N GLU A 44 -7.08 -0.68 6.67
CA GLU A 44 -7.06 0.34 7.73
C GLU A 44 -7.82 1.59 7.31
N ALA A 45 -7.66 2.03 6.05
CA ALA A 45 -8.41 3.14 5.48
C ALA A 45 -9.92 2.88 5.47
N ASP A 46 -10.35 1.68 5.05
CA ASP A 46 -11.76 1.28 5.06
C ASP A 46 -12.33 1.30 6.50
N LYS A 47 -11.58 0.74 7.45
CA LYS A 47 -11.96 0.75 8.86
C LYS A 47 -12.09 2.17 9.41
N ALA A 48 -11.13 3.05 9.13
CA ALA A 48 -11.17 4.44 9.55
C ALA A 48 -12.39 5.17 8.95
N HIS A 49 -12.74 4.86 7.69
CA HIS A 49 -13.94 5.39 7.06
C HIS A 49 -15.23 4.91 7.73
N GLU A 50 -15.35 3.61 8.03
CA GLU A 50 -16.50 3.05 8.73
C GLU A 50 -16.67 3.65 10.15
N GLU A 51 -15.58 3.79 10.90
CA GLU A 51 -15.56 4.43 12.20
C GLU A 51 -16.00 5.90 12.11
N PHE A 52 -15.55 6.61 11.07
CA PHE A 52 -15.99 7.97 10.79
C PHE A 52 -17.51 8.05 10.55
N MET A 53 -18.02 7.18 9.67
CA MET A 53 -19.44 7.16 9.29
C MET A 53 -20.37 6.77 10.44
N ARG A 54 -19.89 6.00 11.43
CA ARG A 54 -20.71 5.52 12.55
C ARG A 54 -20.98 6.58 13.61
N ASP A 55 -19.96 7.31 14.04
CA ASP A 55 -20.06 8.07 15.30
C ASP A 55 -19.11 9.28 15.39
N SER A 56 -18.50 9.72 14.27
CA SER A 56 -17.52 10.80 14.34
C SER A 56 -18.12 12.20 14.20
N GLU A 57 -17.57 13.13 14.97
CA GLU A 57 -17.89 14.54 14.88
C GLU A 57 -17.22 15.19 13.68
N VAL A 58 -17.95 16.06 12.99
CA VAL A 58 -17.43 16.84 11.87
C VAL A 58 -17.05 18.23 12.39
N ILE A 59 -15.78 18.61 12.25
CA ILE A 59 -15.29 19.94 12.62
C ILE A 59 -15.14 20.82 11.38
N LEU A 60 -15.44 22.12 11.51
CA LEU A 60 -15.16 23.09 10.46
C LEU A 60 -13.65 23.26 10.30
N ALA A 61 -13.17 23.35 9.05
CA ALA A 61 -11.75 23.49 8.75
C ALA A 61 -11.08 24.65 9.52
N ASN A 62 -11.77 25.78 9.70
CA ASN A 62 -11.25 26.92 10.46
C ASN A 62 -11.02 26.63 11.93
N ASP A 63 -11.85 25.80 12.55
CA ASP A 63 -11.72 25.44 13.96
C ASP A 63 -10.67 24.34 14.13
N LEU A 64 -10.59 23.39 13.20
CA LEU A 64 -9.48 22.44 13.12
C LEU A 64 -8.12 23.15 13.00
N TYR A 65 -8.01 24.17 12.16
CA TYR A 65 -6.76 24.92 12.01
C TYR A 65 -6.36 25.66 13.29
N LYS A 66 -7.33 26.18 14.05
CA LYS A 66 -7.05 26.78 15.37
C LYS A 66 -6.56 25.72 16.37
N ASP A 67 -7.23 24.57 16.42
CA ASP A 67 -6.88 23.47 17.34
C ASP A 67 -5.48 22.89 17.05
N LEU A 68 -5.10 22.83 15.76
CA LEU A 68 -3.77 22.40 15.33
C LEU A 68 -2.69 23.49 15.47
N GLY A 69 -3.03 24.70 15.93
CA GLY A 69 -2.08 25.82 16.02
C GLY A 69 -1.62 26.34 14.66
N LEU A 70 -2.38 26.06 13.60
CA LEU A 70 -2.13 26.47 12.22
C LEU A 70 -2.97 27.71 11.87
N LYS A 71 -2.87 28.77 12.68
CA LYS A 71 -3.18 30.20 12.41
C LYS A 71 -3.38 30.97 13.71
#